data_AF-A0A7R9WU85-F1
#
_entry.id   AF-A0A7R9WU85-F1
#
_cell.length_a   1.000
_cell.length_b   1.000
_cell.length_c   1.000
_cell.angle_alpha   90.00
_cell.angle_beta   90.00
_cell.angle_gamma   90.00
#
_symmetry.space_group_name_H-M   'P 1'
#
loop_
_entity.id
_entity.type
_entity.pdbx_description
1 polymer ?
#
loop_
_entity_poly.entity_id
_entity_poly.type
_entity_poly.pdbx_seq_one_letter_code
_entity_poly.pdbx_strand_id
1 'polypeptide(L)'
;DPDLPAAIREMGRPVPGMFRQEAKFLTDDTAKSLLPNGPPLYDEEVLTDRPERFFASEIIRGALFETFKKELPYCCEVRINQFKEPSPADKRPVIRIKADVLVERDSQKIIVVGKNGSQIKAVGIKAREKLEEFLKMKVYLELQVKVDKDWRKNESQLKQFGYLRRK
;
A
#
# COMPACT_ATOMS: atom_id res chain seq x y z
N ASP A 1 1.56 -21.49 23.02
CA ASP A 1 2.92 -21.44 23.55
C ASP A 1 2.85 -21.57 25.07
N PRO A 2 3.48 -22.57 25.69
CA PRO A 2 3.55 -22.69 27.14
C PRO A 2 4.23 -21.46 27.81
N ASP A 3 5.07 -20.71 27.09
CA ASP A 3 5.79 -19.54 27.61
C ASP A 3 5.00 -18.21 27.52
N LEU A 4 3.75 -18.25 27.05
CA LEU A 4 2.91 -17.06 26.99
C LEU A 4 2.44 -16.62 28.40
N PRO A 5 2.68 -15.36 28.82
CA PRO A 5 2.21 -14.82 30.09
C PRO A 5 0.70 -15.04 30.28
N ALA A 6 0.27 -15.34 31.52
CA ALA A 6 -1.13 -15.61 31.84
C ALA A 6 -2.09 -14.51 31.37
N ALA A 7 -1.63 -13.25 31.36
CA ALA A 7 -2.37 -12.09 30.87
C ALA A 7 -2.81 -12.18 29.40
N ILE A 8 -2.06 -12.89 28.55
CA ILE A 8 -2.40 -13.07 27.12
C ILE A 8 -3.48 -14.16 26.95
N ARG A 9 -3.61 -15.08 27.91
CA ARG A 9 -4.64 -16.12 27.90
C ARG A 9 -6.02 -15.57 28.27
N GLU A 10 -6.07 -14.53 29.11
CA GLU A 10 -7.32 -13.88 29.55
C GLU A 10 -7.80 -12.78 28.60
N MET A 11 -6.92 -12.20 27.79
CA MET A 11 -7.31 -11.26 26.73
C MET A 11 -7.96 -12.03 25.57
N GLY A 12 -9.29 -12.23 25.70
CA GLY A 12 -10.12 -12.75 24.61
C GLY A 12 -9.78 -12.04 23.30
N ARG A 13 -9.56 -12.82 22.24
CA ARG A 13 -9.08 -12.30 20.96
C ARG A 13 -10.02 -11.20 20.46
N PRO A 14 -9.55 -9.96 20.22
CA PRO A 14 -10.39 -8.93 19.65
C PRO A 14 -10.80 -9.35 18.24
N VAL A 15 -12.10 -9.26 17.96
CA VAL A 15 -12.67 -9.52 16.64
C VAL A 15 -12.59 -8.22 15.82
N PRO A 16 -12.05 -8.23 14.60
CA PRO A 16 -11.98 -7.03 13.77
C PRO A 16 -13.35 -6.35 13.61
N GLY A 17 -13.44 -5.04 13.90
CA GLY A 17 -14.64 -4.22 13.70
C GLY A 17 -15.55 -4.05 14.92
N MET A 18 -15.27 -4.71 16.04
CA MET A 18 -16.07 -4.57 17.27
C MET A 18 -15.37 -3.63 18.26
N PHE A 19 -15.59 -2.32 18.11
CA PHE A 19 -15.31 -1.39 19.21
C PHE A 19 -16.36 -1.63 20.30
N ARG A 20 -16.10 -2.55 21.23
CA ARG A 20 -16.83 -2.53 22.51
C ARG A 20 -16.53 -1.18 23.16
N GLN A 21 -17.57 -0.51 23.66
CA GLN A 21 -17.44 0.73 24.45
C GLN A 21 -16.54 0.55 25.70
N GLU A 22 -16.18 -0.69 26.05
CA GLU A 22 -15.29 -1.07 27.14
C GLU A 22 -13.94 -1.67 26.68
N ALA A 23 -13.57 -1.54 25.40
CA ALA A 23 -12.28 -2.03 24.93
C ALA A 23 -11.15 -1.25 25.61
N LYS A 24 -10.41 -1.92 26.51
CA LYS A 24 -9.14 -1.39 27.04
C LYS A 24 -8.18 -1.22 25.86
N PHE A 25 -7.83 0.03 25.56
CA PHE A 25 -6.83 0.33 24.54
C PHE A 25 -5.48 -0.28 24.94
N LEU A 26 -4.80 -0.90 23.98
CA LEU A 26 -3.39 -1.27 24.14
C LEU A 26 -2.57 0.03 24.25
N THR A 27 -2.10 0.33 25.46
CA THR A 27 -1.13 1.42 25.69
C THR A 27 0.29 0.89 25.55
N ASP A 28 1.24 1.80 25.34
CA ASP A 28 2.68 1.46 25.31
C ASP A 28 3.11 0.72 26.58
N ASP A 29 2.58 1.10 27.74
CA ASP A 29 2.86 0.43 29.02
C ASP A 29 2.32 -1.00 29.05
N THR A 30 1.11 -1.20 28.53
CA THR A 30 0.52 -2.55 28.41
C THR A 30 1.35 -3.41 27.48
N ALA A 31 1.75 -2.88 26.32
CA ALA A 31 2.59 -3.60 25.36
C ALA A 31 3.95 -3.97 25.96
N LYS A 32 4.63 -3.03 26.61
CA LYS A 32 5.93 -3.27 27.27
C LYS A 32 5.83 -4.35 28.35
N SER A 33 4.76 -4.38 29.14
CA SER A 33 4.57 -5.40 30.19
C SER A 33 4.41 -6.84 29.66
N LEU A 34 4.05 -6.99 28.38
CA LEU A 34 3.79 -8.29 27.74
C LEU A 34 4.90 -8.73 26.78
N LEU A 35 5.80 -7.81 26.39
CA LEU A 35 6.90 -8.09 25.49
C LEU A 35 8.09 -8.70 26.26
N PRO A 36 8.81 -9.66 25.66
CA PRO A 36 10.04 -10.15 26.25
C PRO A 36 11.08 -9.03 26.29
N ASN A 37 11.81 -8.94 27.41
CA ASN A 37 12.94 -8.01 27.52
C ASN A 37 14.02 -8.41 26.51
N GLY A 38 14.50 -7.44 25.74
CA GLY A 38 15.56 -7.66 24.75
C GLY A 38 16.05 -6.36 24.13
N PRO A 39 17.21 -6.38 23.46
CA PRO A 39 17.70 -5.23 22.71
C PRO A 39 16.77 -4.94 21.51
N PRO A 40 16.74 -3.69 21.00
CA PRO A 40 16.07 -3.37 19.76
C PRO A 40 16.53 -4.31 18.63
N LEU A 41 15.59 -4.87 17.88
CA LEU A 41 15.88 -5.74 16.73
C LEU A 41 16.25 -4.96 15.46
N TYR A 42 15.90 -3.67 15.42
CA TYR A 42 16.14 -2.75 14.32
C TYR A 42 16.59 -1.41 14.89
N ASP A 43 17.33 -0.63 14.11
CA ASP A 43 17.71 0.73 14.48
C ASP A 43 16.47 1.63 14.61
N GLU A 44 16.52 2.62 15.50
CA GLU A 44 15.39 3.54 15.74
C GLU A 44 14.98 4.33 14.49
N GLU A 45 15.90 4.48 13.52
CA GLU A 45 15.68 5.17 12.26
C GLU A 45 15.03 4.28 11.18
N VAL A 46 15.06 2.95 11.36
CA VAL A 46 14.48 2.00 10.40
C VAL A 46 12.99 1.87 10.67
N LEU A 47 12.21 2.71 9.97
CA LEU A 47 10.75 2.69 10.05
C LEU A 47 10.13 1.49 9.32
N THR A 48 10.79 0.96 8.28
CA THR A 48 10.24 -0.12 7.45
C THR A 48 11.32 -0.90 6.69
N ASP A 49 11.05 -2.18 6.44
CA ASP A 49 11.87 -3.09 5.62
C ASP A 49 11.49 -3.10 4.13
N ARG A 50 10.49 -2.29 3.73
CA ARG A 50 9.96 -2.27 2.35
C ARG A 50 10.58 -1.15 1.51
N PRO A 51 10.85 -1.39 0.21
CA PRO A 51 11.40 -0.37 -0.67
C PRO A 51 10.37 0.72 -0.98
N GLU A 52 10.81 1.95 -1.27
CA GLU A 52 9.94 3.09 -1.65
C GLU A 52 8.98 2.75 -2.80
N ARG A 53 9.42 1.92 -3.74
CA ARG A 53 8.60 1.43 -4.86
C ARG A 53 7.33 0.74 -4.37
N PHE A 54 7.40 -0.04 -3.28
CA PHE A 54 6.25 -0.70 -2.69
C PHE A 54 5.26 0.32 -2.12
N PHE A 55 5.76 1.31 -1.36
CA PHE A 55 4.91 2.39 -0.86
C PHE A 55 4.29 3.20 -1.99
N ALA A 56 5.03 3.42 -3.07
CA ALA A 56 4.49 4.12 -4.23
C ALA A 56 3.30 3.37 -4.85
N SER A 57 3.38 2.03 -5.01
CA SER A 57 2.24 1.23 -5.44
C SER A 57 1.07 1.31 -4.45
N GLU A 58 1.35 1.23 -3.15
CA GLU A 58 0.31 1.24 -2.12
C GLU A 58 -0.37 2.60 -1.96
N ILE A 59 0.35 3.70 -2.13
CA ILE A 59 -0.22 5.06 -2.13
C ILE A 59 -1.16 5.24 -3.33
N ILE A 60 -0.74 4.79 -4.52
CA ILE A 60 -1.60 4.82 -5.71
C ILE A 60 -2.82 3.91 -5.50
N ARG A 61 -2.62 2.71 -4.93
CA ARG A 61 -3.71 1.79 -4.59
C ARG A 61 -4.68 2.43 -3.61
N GLY A 62 -4.20 3.11 -2.57
CA GLY A 62 -5.01 3.89 -1.64
C GLY A 62 -5.83 4.98 -2.34
N ALA A 63 -5.27 5.68 -3.33
CA ALA A 63 -6.01 6.66 -4.13
C ALA A 63 -7.13 6.02 -4.98
N LEU A 64 -6.96 4.77 -5.44
CA LEU A 64 -8.04 3.99 -6.07
C LEU A 64 -9.16 3.71 -5.06
N PHE A 65 -8.83 3.30 -3.84
CA PHE A 65 -9.80 3.06 -2.76
C PHE A 65 -10.60 4.32 -2.38
N GLU A 66 -9.97 5.49 -2.39
CA GLU A 66 -10.63 6.76 -2.08
C GLU A 66 -11.49 7.30 -3.23
N THR A 67 -11.28 6.82 -4.46
CA THR A 67 -11.94 7.34 -5.66
C THR A 67 -13.09 6.43 -6.11
N PHE A 68 -12.90 5.11 -6.00
CA PHE A 68 -13.89 4.13 -6.41
C PHE A 68 -14.59 3.48 -5.23
N LYS A 69 -15.80 2.97 -5.47
CA LYS A 69 -16.64 2.30 -4.45
C LYS A 69 -16.92 0.84 -4.86
N LYS A 70 -17.59 0.10 -3.98
CA LYS A 70 -18.01 -1.30 -4.18
C LYS A 70 -16.81 -2.21 -4.46
N GLU A 71 -16.92 -3.19 -5.36
CA GLU A 71 -15.85 -4.15 -5.64
C GLU A 71 -14.67 -3.60 -6.46
N LEU A 72 -14.81 -2.42 -7.11
CA LEU A 72 -13.84 -1.97 -8.10
C LEU A 72 -12.41 -1.77 -7.55
N PRO A 73 -12.19 -1.10 -6.40
CA PRO A 73 -10.85 -0.98 -5.83
C PRO A 73 -10.16 -2.31 -5.59
N TYR A 74 -10.93 -3.33 -5.20
CA TYR A 74 -10.40 -4.66 -4.87
C TYR A 74 -9.97 -5.41 -6.13
N CYS A 75 -10.60 -5.17 -7.27
CA CYS A 75 -10.26 -5.73 -8.58
C CYS A 75 -9.10 -5.02 -9.29
N CYS A 76 -8.49 -4.03 -8.64
CA CYS A 76 -7.35 -3.30 -9.19
C CYS A 76 -6.04 -3.73 -8.51
N GLU A 77 -4.96 -3.73 -9.28
CA GLU A 77 -3.60 -3.86 -8.78
C GLU A 77 -2.72 -2.75 -9.36
N VAL A 78 -1.68 -2.32 -8.63
CA VAL A 78 -0.75 -1.29 -9.09
C VAL A 78 0.63 -1.88 -9.29
N ARG A 79 1.11 -1.87 -10.54
CA ARG A 79 2.48 -2.27 -10.89
C ARG A 79 3.32 -1.04 -11.17
N ILE A 80 4.38 -0.82 -10.39
CA ILE A 80 5.39 0.20 -10.73
C ILE A 80 6.33 -0.35 -11.80
N ASN A 81 6.24 0.21 -13.00
CA ASN A 81 7.10 -0.15 -14.14
C ASN A 81 8.44 0.60 -14.09
N GLN A 82 8.41 1.85 -13.63
CA GLN A 82 9.58 2.71 -13.56
C GLN A 82 9.50 3.59 -12.33
N PHE A 83 10.61 3.69 -11.62
CA PHE A 83 10.85 4.62 -10.54
C PHE A 83 12.24 5.20 -10.77
N LYS A 84 12.31 6.47 -11.19
CA LYS A 84 13.55 7.17 -11.51
C LYS A 84 13.68 8.38 -10.63
N GLU A 85 14.71 8.37 -9.79
CA GLU A 85 15.13 9.55 -9.04
C GLU A 85 15.72 10.61 -9.99
N PRO A 86 15.67 11.89 -9.61
CA PRO A 86 16.27 12.96 -10.39
C PRO A 86 17.79 12.80 -10.45
N SER A 87 18.35 13.10 -11.61
CA SER A 87 19.80 13.17 -11.81
C SER A 87 20.31 14.58 -11.49
N PRO A 88 21.57 14.74 -11.03
CA PRO A 88 22.21 16.06 -10.92
C PRO A 88 22.19 16.89 -12.21
N ALA A 89 22.05 16.25 -13.38
CA ALA A 89 21.95 16.92 -14.67
C ALA A 89 20.52 17.40 -15.02
N ASP A 90 19.50 17.03 -14.23
CA ASP A 90 18.12 17.45 -14.48
C ASP A 90 17.92 18.93 -14.13
N LYS A 91 17.52 19.73 -15.12
CA LYS A 91 17.17 21.17 -14.92
C LYS A 91 16.06 21.38 -13.89
N ARG A 92 15.21 20.37 -13.67
CA ARG A 92 14.15 20.36 -12.66
C ARG A 92 14.17 19.00 -11.97
N PRO A 93 14.64 18.91 -10.71
CA PRO A 93 14.67 17.65 -9.99
C PRO A 93 13.25 17.18 -9.69
N VAL A 94 12.85 16.09 -10.32
CA VAL A 94 11.56 15.43 -10.12
C VAL A 94 11.74 13.91 -10.13
N ILE A 95 11.06 13.22 -9.23
CA ILE A 95 10.96 11.75 -9.27
C ILE A 95 9.97 11.38 -10.36
N ARG A 96 10.36 10.51 -11.28
CA ARG A 96 9.50 10.06 -12.39
C ARG A 96 9.04 8.64 -12.11
N ILE A 97 7.73 8.49 -11.93
CA ILE A 97 7.07 7.22 -11.63
C ILE A 97 6.14 6.88 -12.78
N LYS A 98 6.31 5.67 -13.36
CA LYS A 98 5.34 5.09 -14.30
C LYS A 98 4.73 3.85 -13.67
N ALA A 99 3.40 3.81 -13.63
CA ALA A 99 2.67 2.70 -13.05
C ALA A 99 1.52 2.24 -13.96
N ASP A 100 1.29 0.92 -13.95
CA ASP A 100 0.09 0.33 -14.51
C ASP A 100 -0.94 0.10 -13.41
N VAL A 101 -2.17 0.53 -13.65
CA VAL A 101 -3.35 0.09 -12.92
C VAL A 101 -3.95 -1.09 -13.68
N LEU A 102 -3.76 -2.28 -13.14
CA LEU A 102 -4.25 -3.53 -13.71
C LEU A 102 -5.67 -3.78 -13.24
N VAL A 103 -6.55 -4.16 -14.16
CA VAL A 103 -7.93 -4.57 -13.88
C VAL A 103 -8.23 -5.91 -14.53
N GLU A 104 -9.21 -6.64 -14.04
CA GLU A 104 -9.53 -7.99 -14.56
C GLU A 104 -10.37 -7.97 -15.83
N ARG A 105 -11.15 -6.91 -16.09
CA ARG A 105 -12.11 -6.86 -17.21
C ARG A 105 -12.10 -5.52 -17.93
N ASP A 106 -12.42 -5.53 -19.23
CA ASP A 106 -12.55 -4.31 -20.03
C ASP A 106 -13.62 -3.35 -19.51
N SER A 107 -14.73 -3.87 -18.98
CA SER A 107 -15.77 -3.05 -18.35
C SER A 107 -15.24 -2.27 -17.15
N GLN A 108 -14.37 -2.89 -16.34
CA GLN A 108 -13.72 -2.23 -15.21
C GLN A 108 -12.74 -1.16 -15.70
N LYS A 109 -11.98 -1.43 -16.77
CA LYS A 109 -11.06 -0.46 -17.38
C LYS A 109 -11.81 0.81 -17.80
N ILE A 110 -12.97 0.68 -18.42
CA ILE A 110 -13.80 1.84 -18.82
C ILE A 110 -14.18 2.69 -17.60
N ILE A 111 -14.56 2.05 -16.49
CA ILE A 111 -14.92 2.75 -15.25
C ILE A 111 -13.70 3.44 -14.62
N VAL A 112 -12.55 2.74 -14.55
CA VAL A 112 -11.32 3.27 -13.96
C VAL A 112 -10.76 4.44 -14.77
N VAL A 113 -10.82 4.37 -16.11
CA VAL A 113 -10.44 5.49 -16.97
C VAL A 113 -11.43 6.65 -16.81
N GLY A 114 -12.74 6.34 -16.83
CA GLY A 114 -13.80 7.34 -16.81
C GLY A 114 -13.92 8.13 -18.11
N LYS A 115 -14.98 8.95 -18.23
CA LYS A 115 -15.21 9.78 -19.41
C LYS A 115 -14.03 10.73 -19.64
N ASN A 116 -13.38 10.64 -20.80
CA ASN A 116 -12.19 11.44 -21.17
C ASN A 116 -11.03 11.32 -20.16
N GLY A 117 -10.90 10.18 -19.47
CA GLY A 117 -9.83 10.00 -18.48
C GLY A 117 -10.07 10.72 -17.14
N SER A 118 -11.28 11.20 -16.87
CA SER A 118 -11.57 11.99 -15.67
C SER A 118 -11.30 11.26 -14.35
N GLN A 119 -11.63 9.97 -14.28
CA GLN A 119 -11.48 9.18 -13.06
C GLN A 119 -10.02 8.85 -12.80
N ILE A 120 -9.29 8.35 -13.81
CA ILE A 120 -7.87 8.05 -13.66
C ILE A 120 -7.04 9.32 -13.39
N LYS A 121 -7.46 10.47 -13.94
CA LYS A 121 -6.85 11.77 -13.61
C LYS A 121 -7.08 12.15 -12.15
N ALA A 122 -8.29 11.94 -11.61
CA ALA A 122 -8.57 12.19 -10.20
C ALA A 122 -7.72 11.30 -9.27
N VAL A 123 -7.58 10.02 -9.60
CA VAL A 123 -6.68 9.09 -8.92
C VAL A 123 -5.24 9.61 -8.97
N GLY A 124 -4.76 9.99 -10.15
CA GLY A 124 -3.40 10.49 -10.35
C GLY A 124 -3.11 11.76 -9.55
N ILE A 125 -4.07 12.68 -9.44
CA ILE A 125 -3.93 13.90 -8.63
C ILE A 125 -3.75 13.54 -7.15
N LYS A 126 -4.68 12.77 -6.57
CA LYS A 126 -4.63 12.35 -5.16
C LYS A 126 -3.37 11.54 -4.84
N ALA A 127 -3.02 10.60 -5.71
CA ALA A 127 -1.83 9.77 -5.54
C ALA A 127 -0.56 10.62 -5.59
N ARG A 128 -0.46 11.55 -6.56
CA ARG A 128 0.71 12.43 -6.68
C ARG A 128 0.89 13.30 -5.44
N GLU A 129 -0.18 13.89 -4.90
CA GLU A 129 -0.10 14.71 -3.69
C GLU A 129 0.47 13.92 -2.51
N LYS A 130 -0.04 12.71 -2.27
CA LYS A 130 0.47 11.81 -1.21
C LYS A 130 1.90 11.33 -1.47
N LEU A 131 2.25 11.06 -2.73
CA LEU A 131 3.61 10.68 -3.10
C LEU A 131 4.60 11.82 -2.87
N GLU A 132 4.24 13.07 -3.22
CA GLU A 132 5.08 14.24 -2.95
C GLU A 132 5.27 14.46 -1.44
N GLU A 133 4.23 14.22 -0.65
CA GLU A 133 4.31 14.28 0.81
C GLU A 133 5.19 13.17 1.39
N PHE A 134 5.08 11.94 0.88
CA PHE A 134 5.84 10.79 1.34
C PHE A 134 7.33 10.90 0.96
N LEU A 135 7.63 11.22 -0.30
CA LEU A 135 8.99 11.28 -0.84
C LEU A 135 9.68 12.63 -0.61
N LYS A 136 8.96 13.62 -0.05
CA LYS A 136 9.43 14.99 0.20
C LYS A 136 10.03 15.67 -1.03
N MET A 137 9.52 15.33 -2.21
CA MET A 137 10.04 15.81 -3.51
C MET A 137 8.91 15.90 -4.53
N LYS A 138 9.11 16.69 -5.60
CA LYS A 138 8.16 16.76 -6.70
C LYS A 138 8.13 15.46 -7.51
N VAL A 139 6.91 15.04 -7.87
CA VAL A 139 6.68 13.76 -8.54
C VAL A 139 5.97 13.98 -9.88
N TYR A 140 6.53 13.39 -10.93
CA TYR A 140 5.84 13.18 -12.19
C TYR A 140 5.28 11.76 -12.22
N LEU A 141 3.96 11.63 -12.11
CA LEU A 141 3.26 10.35 -12.09
C LEU A 141 2.54 10.11 -13.42
N GLU A 142 2.90 9.03 -14.10
CA GLU A 142 2.21 8.52 -15.28
C GLU A 142 1.47 7.23 -14.93
N LEU A 143 0.15 7.23 -15.10
CA LEU A 143 -0.71 6.07 -14.87
C LEU A 143 -1.29 5.54 -16.19
N GLN A 144 -1.17 4.23 -16.42
CA GLN A 144 -1.80 3.55 -17.54
C GLN A 144 -2.75 2.45 -17.05
N VAL A 145 -3.96 2.37 -17.61
CA VAL A 145 -4.92 1.33 -17.23
C VAL A 145 -4.86 0.16 -18.21
N LYS A 146 -4.53 -1.04 -17.71
CA LYS A 146 -4.39 -2.26 -18.51
C LYS A 146 -5.30 -3.36 -17.99
N VAL A 147 -5.82 -4.17 -18.90
CA VAL A 147 -6.63 -5.35 -18.55
C VAL A 147 -5.70 -6.55 -18.48
N ASP A 148 -5.70 -7.23 -17.34
CA ASP A 148 -5.02 -8.50 -17.11
C ASP A 148 -6.03 -9.46 -16.47
N LYS A 149 -6.57 -10.40 -17.26
CA LYS A 149 -7.77 -11.18 -16.89
C LYS A 149 -7.54 -12.18 -15.77
N ASP A 150 -6.29 -12.60 -15.53
CA ASP A 150 -5.95 -13.67 -14.60
C ASP A 150 -4.75 -13.34 -13.70
N TRP A 151 -4.42 -12.06 -13.51
CA TRP A 151 -3.28 -11.66 -12.69
C TRP A 151 -3.34 -12.24 -11.27
N ARG A 152 -4.55 -12.35 -10.68
CA ARG A 152 -4.77 -12.92 -9.34
C ARG A 152 -4.49 -14.41 -9.24
N LYS A 153 -4.55 -15.13 -10.36
CA LYS A 153 -4.25 -16.58 -10.42
C LYS A 153 -2.81 -16.83 -10.87
N ASN A 154 -2.12 -15.80 -11.36
CA ASN A 154 -0.77 -15.91 -11.86
C ASN A 154 0.23 -15.77 -10.71
N GLU A 155 0.79 -16.90 -10.26
CA GLU A 155 1.76 -16.92 -9.16
C GLU A 155 2.97 -16.02 -9.39
N SER A 156 3.46 -15.92 -10.63
CA SER A 156 4.60 -15.04 -10.93
C SER A 156 4.24 -13.58 -10.67
N GLN A 157 3.02 -13.17 -11.04
CA GLN A 157 2.54 -11.83 -10.78
C GLN A 157 2.29 -11.60 -9.30
N LEU A 158 1.67 -12.56 -8.60
CA LEU A 158 1.47 -12.50 -7.15
C LEU A 158 2.79 -12.37 -6.38
N LYS A 159 3.85 -13.08 -6.80
CA LYS A 159 5.21 -12.93 -6.25
C LYS A 159 5.75 -11.52 -6.47
N GLN A 160 5.56 -10.95 -7.67
CA GLN A 160 6.01 -9.59 -7.98
C GLN A 160 5.25 -8.52 -7.18
N PHE A 161 3.96 -8.72 -6.94
CA PHE A 161 3.14 -7.83 -6.11
C PHE A 161 3.37 -8.01 -4.61
N GLY A 162 4.13 -9.03 -4.21
CA GLY A 162 4.44 -9.30 -2.81
C GLY A 162 3.34 -10.05 -2.06
N TYR A 163 2.37 -10.66 -2.77
CA TYR A 163 1.30 -11.47 -2.19
C TYR A 163 1.72 -12.90 -1.85
N LEU A 164 2.78 -13.40 -2.49
CA LEU A 164 3.36 -14.69 -2.12
C LEU A 164 4.59 -14.48 -1.25
N ARG A 165 4.58 -15.10 -0.07
CA ARG A 165 5.71 -15.11 0.86
C ARG A 165 6.93 -15.69 0.14
N ARG A 166 8.03 -14.95 0.08
CA ARG A 166 9.32 -15.53 -0.33
C ARG A 166 9.64 -16.63 0.69
N LYS A 167 9.78 -17.87 0.21
CA LYS A 167 10.28 -18.98 1.03
C LYS A 167 11.70 -18.68 1.47
#